data_AF-A0A961U2N5-F1
#
_entry.id   AF-A0A961U2N5-F1
#
_cell.length_a   1.000
_cell.length_b   1.000
_cell.length_c   1.000
_cell.angle_alpha   90.00
_cell.angle_beta   90.00
_cell.angle_gamma   90.00
#
_symmetry.space_group_name_H-M   'P 1'
#
loop_
_entity.id
_entity.type
_entity.pdbx_description
1 polymer ?
#
loop_
_entity_poly.entity_id
_entity_poly.type
_entity_poly.pdbx_seq_one_letter_code
_entity_poly.pdbx_strand_id
1 'polypeptide(L)'
;MVRSDDRAAKVLRAVDVYRAEQVGHESSLFEHGGLNDVGNDEGYLRRLNLLLAARAFQERDRYPASLAAAIDGKGKASPHAEIPIFGHWLLIGQMPGVKPSPGRQPNPKIVLKTLTAALSIMRRRERNKGTGGATSGKAPQITKTSLAKEWKRLFDDASPTSAFDARIRTLRRVLADFEDQIKSGAITAAGAIVRELPGIARVAALMRAGSRSPASTATSDSSGRPGASAGAVAPVSAVSAPAPSPAAAAMPERFDVELRYSSEREEQDYRGRAPGTLPTTKIGYVIEPLSASLEGRTLRKSREGRLVLRPQIDLRRDYRICTLIDRMVILVTTRTRTTHRDLQKLLTRRIGVACYIEDRALIGRGATGWQSRLPKPDAGWDTGYHFAVLIQEPEARKLAAILSVIEGVHGIDGLVDLFLIELSIDVLPRGDASADEQIHLRERIVGLLQRQHWAPASKLTQSAETLTGNIDARQVYRDDNAKATTRYLFSRSEGTRHLSDADIDRPEVRARILDPKASSDLFVNATLYKGEEAEDVSISIQHKIADRRNPAKQTHVDLDLSERRAFAVRD
;
A
#
# COMPACT_ATOMS: atom_id res chain seq x y z
N MET A 1 26.82 -0.08 -27.03
CA MET A 1 26.07 -1.32 -27.34
C MET A 1 24.75 -1.31 -26.59
N VAL A 2 23.64 -0.94 -27.25
CA VAL A 2 22.29 -1.15 -26.70
C VAL A 2 22.05 -2.66 -26.68
N ARG A 3 21.77 -3.23 -25.51
CA ARG A 3 21.58 -4.68 -25.34
C ARG A 3 20.45 -5.16 -26.26
N SER A 4 20.69 -6.26 -27.00
CA SER A 4 19.76 -6.92 -27.93
C SER A 4 18.32 -7.04 -27.39
N ASP A 5 18.17 -7.26 -26.08
CA ASP A 5 16.90 -7.41 -25.39
C ASP A 5 16.03 -6.13 -25.40
N ASP A 6 16.63 -4.94 -25.41
CA ASP A 6 15.91 -3.66 -25.40
C ASP A 6 15.31 -3.34 -26.77
N ARG A 7 15.96 -3.78 -27.86
CA ARG A 7 15.45 -3.62 -29.23
C ARG A 7 14.26 -4.56 -29.49
N ALA A 8 14.34 -5.81 -29.03
CA ALA A 8 13.24 -6.77 -29.14
C ALA A 8 12.01 -6.34 -28.32
N ALA A 9 12.21 -5.78 -27.12
CA ALA A 9 11.13 -5.24 -26.29
C ALA A 9 10.45 -4.02 -26.94
N LYS A 10 11.21 -3.11 -27.56
CA LYS A 10 10.68 -1.95 -28.28
C LYS A 10 9.87 -2.34 -29.51
N VAL A 11 10.33 -3.32 -30.30
CA VAL A 11 9.59 -3.84 -31.47
C VAL A 11 8.29 -4.53 -31.05
N LEU A 12 8.31 -5.34 -29.98
CA LEU A 12 7.09 -5.97 -29.44
C LEU A 12 6.07 -4.95 -28.94
N ARG A 13 6.51 -3.85 -28.30
CA ARG A 13 5.61 -2.76 -27.88
C ARG A 13 4.98 -2.04 -29.09
N ALA A 14 5.75 -1.77 -30.14
CA ALA A 14 5.24 -1.12 -31.35
C ALA A 14 4.18 -1.98 -32.07
N VAL A 15 4.40 -3.30 -32.17
CA VAL A 15 3.42 -4.24 -32.74
C VAL A 15 2.14 -4.33 -31.89
N ASP A 16 2.28 -4.32 -30.56
CA ASP A 16 1.13 -4.33 -29.64
C ASP A 16 0.28 -3.05 -29.78
N VAL A 17 0.92 -1.89 -29.93
CA VAL A 17 0.25 -0.58 -30.12
C VAL A 17 -0.49 -0.54 -31.46
N TYR A 18 0.18 -0.92 -32.55
CA TYR A 18 -0.43 -0.97 -33.88
C TYR A 18 -1.64 -1.94 -33.95
N ARG A 19 -1.53 -3.11 -33.30
CA ARG A 19 -2.65 -4.06 -33.21
C ARG A 19 -3.78 -3.53 -32.34
N ALA A 20 -3.47 -2.87 -31.23
CA ALA A 20 -4.49 -2.23 -30.44
C ALA A 20 -5.26 -1.21 -31.29
N GLU A 21 -4.56 -0.45 -32.15
CA GLU A 21 -5.15 0.57 -33.05
C GLU A 21 -6.18 -0.02 -33.99
N GLN A 22 -5.83 -1.09 -34.71
CA GLN A 22 -6.76 -1.78 -35.59
C GLN A 22 -7.97 -2.35 -34.85
N VAL A 23 -7.75 -3.01 -33.71
CA VAL A 23 -8.82 -3.69 -32.95
C VAL A 23 -9.80 -2.71 -32.29
N GLY A 24 -9.31 -1.55 -31.83
CA GLY A 24 -10.13 -0.53 -31.18
C GLY A 24 -11.14 0.15 -32.11
N HIS A 25 -10.91 0.15 -33.43
CA HIS A 25 -11.81 0.75 -34.41
C HIS A 25 -12.91 -0.20 -34.90
N GLU A 26 -12.69 -1.52 -34.83
CA GLU A 26 -13.59 -2.52 -35.42
C GLU A 26 -14.66 -3.05 -34.44
N SER A 27 -14.52 -2.78 -33.13
CA SER A 27 -15.42 -3.35 -32.13
C SER A 27 -15.60 -2.45 -30.91
N SER A 28 -16.86 -2.32 -30.48
CA SER A 28 -17.22 -1.57 -29.26
C SER A 28 -16.76 -2.23 -27.96
N LEU A 29 -16.14 -3.41 -28.03
CA LEU A 29 -15.62 -4.16 -26.88
C LEU A 29 -14.24 -3.68 -26.41
N PHE A 30 -13.63 -2.77 -27.17
CA PHE A 30 -12.28 -2.31 -26.97
C PHE A 30 -12.24 -0.78 -26.93
N GLU A 31 -11.25 -0.23 -26.23
CA GLU A 31 -11.03 1.20 -26.13
C GLU A 31 -9.54 1.45 -25.99
N HIS A 32 -9.08 2.54 -26.61
CA HIS A 32 -7.69 2.98 -26.59
C HIS A 32 -7.31 3.72 -25.31
N GLY A 33 -6.02 3.66 -24.98
CA GLY A 33 -5.41 4.42 -23.89
C GLY A 33 -4.88 3.57 -22.73
N GLY A 34 -4.21 4.21 -21.78
CA GLY A 34 -3.69 3.56 -20.60
C GLY A 34 -4.81 3.10 -19.65
N LEU A 35 -4.58 2.00 -18.94
CA LEU A 35 -5.51 1.49 -17.91
C LEU A 35 -5.72 2.47 -16.75
N ASN A 36 -4.78 3.38 -16.52
CA ASN A 36 -4.85 4.35 -15.42
C ASN A 36 -5.50 5.67 -15.84
N ASP A 37 -5.67 5.91 -17.15
CA ASP A 37 -6.15 7.18 -17.71
C ASP A 37 -7.67 7.16 -17.94
N VAL A 38 -8.42 6.35 -17.18
CA VAL A 38 -9.87 6.14 -17.38
C VAL A 38 -10.67 6.84 -16.30
N GLY A 39 -11.64 7.67 -16.71
CA GLY A 39 -12.59 8.32 -15.80
C GLY A 39 -13.78 7.46 -15.35
N ASN A 40 -13.98 6.26 -15.90
CA ASN A 40 -15.09 5.37 -15.55
C ASN A 40 -14.74 3.87 -15.65
N ASP A 41 -15.56 3.00 -15.06
CA ASP A 41 -15.30 1.57 -15.01
C ASP A 41 -15.55 0.84 -16.36
N GLU A 42 -16.43 1.37 -17.21
CA GLU A 42 -16.70 0.79 -18.53
C GLU A 42 -15.49 0.89 -19.46
N GLY A 43 -14.89 2.08 -19.54
CA GLY A 43 -13.66 2.31 -20.30
C GLY A 43 -12.49 1.48 -19.75
N TYR A 44 -12.47 1.23 -18.45
CA TYR A 44 -11.46 0.38 -17.82
C TYR A 44 -11.58 -1.07 -18.30
N LEU A 45 -12.81 -1.60 -18.37
CA LEU A 45 -13.06 -2.95 -18.90
C LEU A 45 -12.69 -3.06 -20.38
N ARG A 46 -13.05 -2.07 -21.21
CA ARG A 46 -12.72 -2.06 -22.64
C ARG A 46 -11.21 -1.98 -22.90
N ARG A 47 -10.48 -1.13 -22.18
CA ARG A 47 -8.99 -1.04 -22.27
C ARG A 47 -8.31 -2.31 -21.76
N LEU A 48 -8.82 -2.91 -20.67
CA LEU A 48 -8.30 -4.17 -20.15
C LEU A 48 -8.53 -5.34 -21.12
N ASN A 49 -9.69 -5.36 -21.76
CA ASN A 49 -10.03 -6.33 -22.79
C ASN A 49 -9.16 -6.17 -24.04
N LEU A 50 -8.86 -4.93 -24.44
CA LEU A 50 -7.95 -4.63 -25.56
C LEU A 50 -6.52 -5.13 -25.28
N LEU A 51 -6.01 -4.95 -24.05
CA LEU A 51 -4.69 -5.46 -23.67
C LEU A 51 -4.60 -6.99 -23.75
N LEU A 52 -5.65 -7.69 -23.34
CA LEU A 52 -5.72 -9.14 -23.53
C LEU A 52 -5.76 -9.46 -25.02
N ALA A 53 -6.52 -8.68 -25.79
CA ALA A 53 -6.79 -8.98 -27.17
C ALA A 53 -5.55 -8.83 -28.06
N ALA A 54 -4.89 -7.67 -27.99
CA ALA A 54 -3.68 -7.36 -28.76
C ALA A 54 -2.56 -8.39 -28.56
N ARG A 55 -2.52 -9.04 -27.39
CA ARG A 55 -1.42 -9.92 -26.97
C ARG A 55 -1.72 -11.41 -27.02
N ALA A 56 -2.99 -11.80 -26.94
CA ALA A 56 -3.40 -13.20 -26.85
C ALA A 56 -4.10 -13.74 -28.11
N PHE A 57 -4.69 -12.89 -28.95
CA PHE A 57 -5.38 -13.32 -30.18
C PHE A 57 -4.48 -13.31 -31.41
N GLN A 58 -4.88 -14.05 -32.44
CA GLN A 58 -4.19 -14.08 -33.73
C GLN A 58 -4.76 -13.02 -34.66
N GLU A 59 -3.97 -12.56 -35.64
CA GLU A 59 -4.42 -11.61 -36.68
C GLU A 59 -5.61 -12.12 -37.53
N ARG A 60 -5.97 -13.40 -37.41
CA ARG A 60 -7.07 -14.04 -38.14
C ARG A 60 -8.37 -14.16 -37.34
N ASP A 61 -8.37 -13.77 -36.06
CA ASP A 61 -9.57 -13.82 -35.23
C ASP A 61 -10.50 -12.65 -35.63
N ARG A 62 -11.69 -12.94 -36.15
CA ARG A 62 -12.71 -11.91 -36.41
C ARG A 62 -13.20 -11.34 -35.08
N TYR A 63 -13.01 -10.04 -34.88
CA TYR A 63 -13.52 -9.35 -33.69
C TYR A 63 -15.03 -9.14 -33.81
N PRO A 64 -15.83 -9.53 -32.80
CA PRO A 64 -17.26 -9.24 -32.82
C PRO A 64 -17.48 -7.73 -32.65
N ALA A 65 -18.32 -7.13 -33.50
CA ALA A 65 -18.54 -5.68 -33.51
C ALA A 65 -19.10 -5.12 -32.18
N SER A 66 -19.80 -5.94 -31.41
CA SER A 66 -20.42 -5.55 -30.14
C SER A 66 -20.51 -6.73 -29.15
N LEU A 67 -20.90 -6.43 -27.90
CA LEU A 67 -21.12 -7.45 -26.88
C LEU A 67 -22.25 -8.41 -27.25
N ALA A 68 -23.31 -7.92 -27.90
CA ALA A 68 -24.41 -8.76 -28.39
C ALA A 68 -23.93 -9.74 -29.46
N ALA A 69 -23.14 -9.25 -30.44
CA ALA A 69 -22.59 -10.09 -31.50
C ALA A 69 -21.57 -11.13 -30.98
N ALA A 70 -21.04 -10.91 -29.78
CA ALA A 70 -20.08 -11.77 -29.14
C ALA A 70 -20.70 -12.90 -28.31
N ILE A 71 -22.03 -13.00 -28.22
CA ILE A 71 -22.77 -14.04 -27.50
C ILE A 71 -23.65 -14.77 -28.51
N ASP A 72 -23.50 -16.10 -28.62
CA ASP A 72 -24.30 -16.89 -29.55
C ASP A 72 -25.74 -17.13 -29.05
N GLY A 73 -26.60 -17.68 -29.92
CA GLY A 73 -27.99 -17.99 -29.58
C GLY A 73 -28.17 -19.04 -28.47
N LYS A 74 -27.10 -19.71 -28.02
CA LYS A 74 -27.10 -20.64 -26.88
C LYS A 74 -26.58 -19.97 -25.59
N GLY A 75 -26.26 -18.69 -25.63
CA GLY A 75 -25.72 -17.95 -24.49
C GLY A 75 -24.22 -18.19 -24.25
N LYS A 76 -23.49 -18.74 -25.23
CA LYS A 76 -22.04 -18.93 -25.14
C LYS A 76 -21.32 -17.67 -25.58
N ALA A 77 -20.51 -17.12 -24.69
CA ALA A 77 -19.71 -15.94 -24.96
C ALA A 77 -18.42 -16.30 -25.73
N SER A 78 -18.09 -15.48 -26.72
CA SER A 78 -16.80 -15.54 -27.41
C SER A 78 -15.66 -15.13 -26.46
N PRO A 79 -14.41 -15.54 -26.76
CA PRO A 79 -13.23 -15.16 -26.00
C PRO A 79 -13.02 -13.64 -25.76
N HIS A 80 -13.60 -12.80 -26.63
CA HIS A 80 -13.49 -11.33 -26.57
C HIS A 80 -14.53 -10.69 -25.65
N ALA A 81 -15.59 -11.42 -25.27
CA ALA A 81 -16.64 -10.92 -24.38
C ALA A 81 -16.43 -11.32 -22.91
N GLU A 82 -15.51 -12.24 -22.62
CA GLU A 82 -15.39 -12.81 -21.27
C GLU A 82 -14.97 -11.79 -20.21
N ILE A 83 -14.01 -10.90 -20.51
CA ILE A 83 -13.59 -9.84 -19.59
C ILE A 83 -14.70 -8.80 -19.39
N PRO A 84 -15.36 -8.25 -20.45
CA PRO A 84 -16.51 -7.39 -20.29
C PRO A 84 -17.63 -8.00 -19.44
N ILE A 85 -18.06 -9.24 -19.73
CA ILE A 85 -19.17 -9.88 -18.99
C ILE A 85 -18.82 -10.08 -17.52
N PHE A 86 -17.64 -10.64 -17.24
CA PHE A 86 -17.21 -10.83 -15.85
C PHE A 86 -16.98 -9.51 -15.12
N GLY A 87 -16.43 -8.52 -15.82
CA GLY A 87 -16.20 -7.17 -15.31
C GLY A 87 -17.48 -6.43 -14.97
N HIS A 88 -18.51 -6.52 -15.81
CA HIS A 88 -19.83 -5.97 -15.54
C HIS A 88 -20.42 -6.56 -14.26
N TRP A 89 -20.37 -7.88 -14.09
CA TRP A 89 -20.84 -8.52 -12.87
C TRP A 89 -20.02 -8.13 -11.62
N LEU A 90 -18.69 -8.12 -11.72
CA LEU A 90 -17.79 -7.92 -10.58
C LEU A 90 -17.63 -6.45 -10.16
N LEU A 91 -17.42 -5.54 -11.12
CA LEU A 91 -17.04 -4.15 -10.90
C LEU A 91 -18.25 -3.22 -10.92
N ILE A 92 -19.14 -3.37 -11.91
CA ILE A 92 -20.30 -2.47 -12.10
C ILE A 92 -21.48 -2.92 -11.25
N GLY A 93 -21.84 -4.20 -11.34
CA GLY A 93 -22.95 -4.80 -10.59
C GLY A 93 -22.62 -5.10 -9.13
N GLN A 94 -21.35 -5.00 -8.73
CA GLN A 94 -20.86 -5.29 -7.38
C GLN A 94 -21.18 -6.72 -6.89
N MET A 95 -21.05 -7.72 -7.78
CA MET A 95 -21.31 -9.14 -7.53
C MET A 95 -22.74 -9.42 -7.03
N PRO A 96 -23.78 -9.09 -7.82
CA PRO A 96 -25.15 -9.37 -7.45
C PRO A 96 -25.35 -10.88 -7.21
N GLY A 97 -26.17 -11.22 -6.22
CA GLY A 97 -26.45 -12.61 -5.83
C GLY A 97 -25.37 -13.26 -4.94
N VAL A 98 -24.24 -12.60 -4.69
CA VAL A 98 -23.21 -13.10 -3.77
C VAL A 98 -23.45 -12.57 -2.37
N LYS A 99 -23.51 -13.48 -1.38
CA LYS A 99 -23.65 -13.09 0.02
C LYS A 99 -22.42 -12.27 0.46
N PRO A 100 -22.60 -11.13 1.15
CA PRO A 100 -21.48 -10.35 1.67
C PRO A 100 -20.59 -11.23 2.53
N SER A 101 -19.34 -11.43 2.10
CA SER A 101 -18.36 -12.16 2.91
C SER A 101 -17.80 -11.22 3.98
N PRO A 102 -17.71 -11.63 5.25
CA PRO A 102 -17.05 -10.84 6.28
C PRO A 102 -15.57 -10.60 5.96
N GLY A 103 -15.06 -9.41 6.30
CA GLY A 103 -13.68 -8.98 6.08
C GLY A 103 -13.48 -8.02 4.90
N ARG A 104 -12.21 -7.77 4.55
CA ARG A 104 -11.86 -6.84 3.46
C ARG A 104 -12.35 -7.40 2.11
N GLN A 105 -13.22 -6.64 1.45
CA GLN A 105 -13.68 -7.01 0.11
C GLN A 105 -12.50 -7.05 -0.87
N PRO A 106 -12.48 -8.04 -1.79
CA PRO A 106 -11.45 -8.12 -2.79
C PRO A 106 -11.49 -6.89 -3.69
N ASN A 107 -10.34 -6.29 -3.99
CA ASN A 107 -10.27 -5.18 -4.94
C ASN A 107 -10.67 -5.70 -6.34
N PRO A 108 -11.81 -5.24 -6.91
CA PRO A 108 -12.33 -5.76 -8.19
C PRO A 108 -11.33 -5.61 -9.34
N LYS A 109 -10.61 -4.48 -9.42
CA LYS A 109 -9.61 -4.21 -10.46
C LYS A 109 -8.41 -5.16 -10.37
N ILE A 110 -7.99 -5.54 -9.15
CA ILE A 110 -6.93 -6.55 -8.97
C ILE A 110 -7.41 -7.94 -9.37
N VAL A 111 -8.66 -8.31 -9.07
CA VAL A 111 -9.24 -9.59 -9.50
C VAL A 111 -9.32 -9.66 -11.02
N LEU A 112 -9.80 -8.59 -11.67
CA LEU A 112 -9.85 -8.47 -13.13
C LEU A 112 -8.47 -8.60 -13.76
N LYS A 113 -7.48 -7.81 -13.32
CA LYS A 113 -6.09 -7.93 -13.81
C LYS A 113 -5.53 -9.35 -13.64
N THR A 114 -5.84 -10.01 -12.52
CA THR A 114 -5.37 -11.38 -12.25
C THR A 114 -6.02 -12.38 -13.21
N LEU A 115 -7.31 -12.24 -13.49
CA LEU A 115 -8.03 -13.06 -14.47
C LEU A 115 -7.46 -12.83 -15.88
N THR A 116 -7.25 -11.58 -16.28
CA THR A 116 -6.66 -11.23 -17.57
C THR A 116 -5.28 -11.86 -17.76
N ALA A 117 -4.41 -11.80 -16.74
CA ALA A 117 -3.11 -12.46 -16.78
C ALA A 117 -3.23 -13.99 -16.89
N ALA A 118 -4.18 -14.60 -16.16
CA ALA A 118 -4.45 -16.02 -16.23
C ALA A 118 -4.93 -16.47 -17.63
N LEU A 119 -5.84 -15.72 -18.24
CA LEU A 119 -6.32 -15.95 -19.60
C LEU A 119 -5.18 -15.81 -20.63
N SER A 120 -4.33 -14.80 -20.50
CA SER A 120 -3.16 -14.61 -21.37
C SER A 120 -2.20 -15.81 -21.29
N ILE A 121 -1.88 -16.28 -20.08
CA ILE A 121 -1.02 -17.47 -19.87
C ILE A 121 -1.62 -18.70 -20.55
N MET A 122 -2.91 -18.94 -20.36
CA MET A 122 -3.61 -20.08 -20.94
C MET A 122 -3.52 -20.04 -22.48
N ARG A 123 -3.90 -18.93 -23.10
CA ARG A 123 -3.93 -18.80 -24.57
C ARG A 123 -2.54 -18.86 -25.19
N ARG A 124 -1.53 -18.27 -24.55
CA ARG A 124 -0.14 -18.38 -25.00
C ARG A 124 0.34 -19.83 -25.02
N ARG A 125 -0.06 -20.64 -24.04
CA ARG A 125 0.28 -22.06 -23.99
C ARG A 125 -0.45 -22.86 -25.06
N GLU A 126 -1.71 -22.54 -25.33
CA GLU A 126 -2.46 -23.17 -26.44
C GLU A 126 -1.80 -22.88 -27.79
N ARG A 127 -1.33 -21.63 -28.00
CA ARG A 127 -0.57 -21.26 -29.20
C ARG A 127 0.74 -22.05 -29.33
N ASN A 128 1.50 -22.14 -28.25
CA ASN A 128 2.80 -22.84 -28.26
C ASN A 128 2.67 -24.36 -28.42
N LYS A 129 1.53 -24.97 -28.05
CA LYS A 129 1.27 -26.40 -28.30
C LYS A 129 1.07 -26.71 -29.78
N GLY A 130 0.67 -25.73 -30.60
CA GLY A 130 0.48 -25.90 -32.04
C GLY A 130 1.76 -25.85 -32.88
N THR A 131 2.89 -25.40 -32.31
CA THR A 131 4.11 -25.08 -33.08
C THR A 131 5.34 -25.93 -32.78
N GLY A 132 5.26 -26.94 -31.89
CA GLY A 132 6.32 -27.95 -31.76
C GLY A 132 6.49 -28.53 -30.36
N GLY A 133 6.49 -29.87 -30.28
CA GLY A 133 7.07 -30.64 -29.18
C GLY A 133 6.12 -31.01 -28.04
N ALA A 134 5.67 -32.26 -28.05
CA ALA A 134 5.08 -32.92 -26.89
C ALA A 134 6.06 -32.87 -25.70
N THR A 135 5.77 -32.03 -24.71
CA THR A 135 6.53 -31.97 -23.46
C THR A 135 5.65 -32.36 -22.28
N SER A 136 5.94 -33.55 -21.74
CA SER A 136 5.59 -34.16 -20.43
C SER A 136 4.16 -34.00 -19.90
N GLY A 137 3.52 -35.14 -19.61
CA GLY A 137 2.13 -35.31 -19.18
C GLY A 137 1.70 -34.75 -17.82
N LYS A 138 2.18 -33.56 -17.41
CA LYS A 138 1.60 -32.83 -16.27
C LYS A 138 0.59 -31.81 -16.77
N ALA A 139 -0.64 -31.88 -16.24
CA ALA A 139 -1.70 -30.92 -16.53
C ALA A 139 -1.19 -29.48 -16.33
N PRO A 140 -1.44 -28.55 -17.27
CA PRO A 140 -0.85 -27.22 -17.23
C PRO A 140 -1.35 -26.45 -16.01
N GLN A 141 -0.46 -26.06 -15.10
CA GLN A 141 -0.84 -25.29 -13.91
C GLN A 141 -0.55 -23.79 -14.08
N ILE A 142 -1.46 -22.93 -13.65
CA ILE A 142 -1.21 -21.49 -13.51
C ILE A 142 -0.47 -21.30 -12.18
N THR A 143 0.83 -21.01 -12.24
CA THR A 143 1.69 -20.83 -11.07
C THR A 143 1.87 -19.36 -10.73
N LYS A 144 2.18 -19.06 -9.46
CA LYS A 144 2.53 -17.70 -9.02
C LYS A 144 3.64 -17.05 -9.84
N THR A 145 4.65 -17.84 -10.24
CA THR A 145 5.75 -17.37 -11.09
C THR A 145 5.27 -17.02 -12.50
N SER A 146 4.40 -17.85 -13.08
CA SER A 146 3.82 -17.55 -14.40
C SER A 146 2.95 -16.29 -14.38
N LEU A 147 2.19 -16.09 -13.31
CA LEU A 147 1.38 -14.88 -13.12
C LEU A 147 2.24 -13.64 -12.89
N ALA A 148 3.30 -13.71 -12.08
CA ALA A 148 4.20 -12.56 -11.88
C ALA A 148 4.86 -12.13 -13.20
N LYS A 149 5.32 -13.09 -14.00
CA LYS A 149 5.91 -12.82 -15.33
C LYS A 149 4.90 -12.20 -16.28
N GLU A 150 3.70 -12.77 -16.38
CA GLU A 150 2.67 -12.26 -17.29
C GLU A 150 2.09 -10.93 -16.80
N TRP A 151 2.02 -10.69 -15.50
CA TRP A 151 1.58 -9.43 -14.91
C TRP A 151 2.51 -8.28 -15.28
N LYS A 152 3.83 -8.45 -15.10
CA LYS A 152 4.83 -7.46 -15.54
C LYS A 152 4.71 -7.21 -17.04
N ARG A 153 4.53 -8.28 -17.83
CA ARG A 153 4.36 -8.15 -19.28
C ARG A 153 3.11 -7.35 -19.63
N LEU A 154 1.95 -7.67 -19.04
CA LEU A 154 0.66 -7.08 -19.38
C LEU A 154 0.49 -5.64 -18.90
N PHE A 155 1.01 -5.33 -17.71
CA PHE A 155 0.68 -4.09 -17.00
C PHE A 155 1.88 -3.18 -16.73
N ASP A 156 3.09 -3.58 -17.18
CA ASP A 156 4.38 -2.92 -16.85
C ASP A 156 4.59 -2.70 -15.34
N ASP A 157 3.95 -3.56 -14.52
CA ASP A 157 3.94 -3.47 -13.06
C ASP A 157 4.74 -4.65 -12.46
N ALA A 158 5.74 -4.35 -11.64
CA ALA A 158 6.53 -5.36 -10.94
C ALA A 158 5.84 -5.76 -9.63
N SER A 159 5.09 -6.88 -9.66
CA SER A 159 4.53 -7.49 -8.44
C SER A 159 5.37 -8.70 -7.99
N PRO A 160 5.76 -8.81 -6.70
CA PRO A 160 6.54 -9.95 -6.22
C PRO A 160 5.72 -11.24 -6.31
N THR A 161 6.40 -12.36 -6.57
CA THR A 161 5.77 -13.69 -6.73
C THR A 161 4.90 -14.08 -5.53
N SER A 162 5.26 -13.65 -4.31
CA SER A 162 4.49 -13.88 -3.08
C SER A 162 3.11 -13.18 -3.07
N ALA A 163 2.93 -12.08 -3.79
CA ALA A 163 1.65 -11.38 -3.87
C ALA A 163 0.57 -12.22 -4.59
N PHE A 164 0.98 -13.11 -5.49
CA PHE A 164 0.06 -13.93 -6.28
C PHE A 164 -0.58 -15.07 -5.48
N ASP A 165 -0.03 -15.45 -4.32
CA ASP A 165 -0.65 -16.44 -3.43
C ASP A 165 -2.01 -15.94 -2.88
N ALA A 166 -2.12 -14.64 -2.60
CA ALA A 166 -3.39 -14.03 -2.21
C ALA A 166 -4.31 -13.86 -3.43
N ARG A 167 -3.78 -13.35 -4.55
CA ARG A 167 -4.57 -13.07 -5.77
C ARG A 167 -5.19 -14.34 -6.37
N ILE A 168 -4.45 -15.45 -6.44
CA ILE A 168 -4.96 -16.75 -6.93
C ILE A 168 -6.11 -17.26 -6.03
N ARG A 169 -5.95 -17.19 -4.70
CA ARG A 169 -7.00 -17.64 -3.77
C ARG A 169 -8.26 -16.79 -3.89
N THR A 170 -8.10 -15.46 -4.00
CA THR A 170 -9.21 -14.55 -4.20
C THR A 170 -9.92 -14.83 -5.53
N LEU A 171 -9.17 -14.93 -6.62
CA LEU A 171 -9.73 -15.20 -7.94
C LEU A 171 -10.47 -16.55 -7.97
N ARG A 172 -9.93 -17.60 -7.34
CA ARG A 172 -10.61 -18.90 -7.24
C ARG A 172 -11.97 -18.80 -6.54
N ARG A 173 -12.06 -18.05 -5.44
CA ARG A 173 -13.33 -17.83 -4.72
C ARG A 173 -14.33 -17.08 -5.60
N VAL A 174 -13.91 -15.94 -6.16
CA VAL A 174 -14.78 -15.09 -6.98
C VAL A 174 -15.25 -15.82 -8.25
N LEU A 175 -14.39 -16.63 -8.87
CA LEU A 175 -14.78 -17.45 -10.03
C LEU A 175 -15.79 -18.54 -9.66
N ALA A 176 -15.69 -19.14 -8.47
CA ALA A 176 -16.68 -20.11 -8.01
C ALA A 176 -18.06 -19.44 -7.83
N ASP A 177 -18.09 -18.28 -7.17
CA ASP A 177 -19.32 -17.50 -6.99
C ASP A 177 -19.93 -17.11 -8.35
N PHE A 178 -19.09 -16.68 -9.30
CA PHE A 178 -19.53 -16.32 -10.65
C PHE A 178 -20.03 -17.52 -11.47
N GLU A 179 -19.36 -18.67 -11.38
CA GLU A 179 -19.80 -19.93 -12.02
C GLU A 179 -21.19 -20.34 -11.51
N ASP A 180 -21.48 -20.14 -10.23
CA ASP A 180 -22.81 -20.43 -9.67
C ASP A 180 -23.88 -19.45 -10.17
N GLN A 181 -23.54 -18.16 -10.35
CA GLN A 181 -24.44 -17.20 -10.98
C GLN A 181 -24.75 -17.55 -12.44
N ILE A 182 -23.75 -18.00 -13.21
CA ILE A 182 -23.95 -18.47 -14.59
C ILE A 182 -24.89 -19.69 -14.61
N LYS A 183 -24.67 -20.68 -13.73
CA LYS A 183 -25.53 -21.87 -13.64
C LYS A 183 -26.98 -21.51 -13.28
N SER A 184 -27.15 -20.51 -12.42
CA SER A 184 -28.49 -20.03 -12.03
C SER A 184 -29.21 -19.25 -13.14
N GLY A 185 -28.51 -18.88 -14.22
CA GLY A 185 -29.04 -18.03 -15.29
C GLY A 185 -29.15 -16.54 -14.92
N ALA A 186 -28.55 -16.12 -13.80
CA ALA A 186 -28.61 -14.74 -13.31
C ALA A 186 -27.70 -13.76 -14.07
N ILE A 187 -26.76 -14.27 -14.88
CA ILE A 187 -25.85 -13.42 -15.65
C ILE A 187 -26.48 -13.09 -17.01
N THR A 188 -26.81 -11.82 -17.21
CA THR A 188 -27.27 -11.28 -18.50
C THR A 188 -26.27 -10.28 -19.07
N ALA A 189 -26.05 -10.33 -20.38
CA ALA A 189 -25.21 -9.35 -21.08
C ALA A 189 -25.84 -9.03 -22.44
N ALA A 190 -25.96 -7.74 -22.75
CA ALA A 190 -26.60 -7.24 -23.98
C ALA A 190 -27.99 -7.86 -24.27
N GLY A 191 -28.78 -8.07 -23.22
CA GLY A 191 -30.13 -8.65 -23.31
C GLY A 191 -30.19 -10.18 -23.42
N ALA A 192 -29.05 -10.87 -23.52
CA ALA A 192 -28.98 -12.34 -23.58
C ALA A 192 -28.55 -12.94 -22.23
N ILE A 193 -29.11 -14.10 -21.88
CA ILE A 193 -28.66 -14.90 -20.73
C ILE A 193 -27.34 -15.59 -21.11
N VAL A 194 -26.29 -15.34 -20.33
CA VAL A 194 -24.98 -15.96 -20.53
C VAL A 194 -24.93 -17.29 -19.80
N ARG A 195 -24.69 -18.37 -20.55
CA ARG A 195 -24.66 -19.75 -20.05
C ARG A 195 -23.25 -20.35 -20.03
N GLU A 196 -22.33 -19.84 -20.85
CA GLU A 196 -20.97 -20.39 -20.94
C GLU A 196 -19.94 -19.29 -21.24
N LEU A 197 -18.87 -19.23 -20.44
CA LEU A 197 -17.67 -18.43 -20.71
C LEU A 197 -16.45 -19.38 -20.75
N PRO A 198 -16.06 -19.88 -21.94
CA PRO A 198 -15.19 -21.04 -22.06
C PRO A 198 -13.77 -20.80 -21.53
N GLY A 199 -13.20 -19.60 -21.71
CA GLY A 199 -11.88 -19.26 -21.20
C GLY A 199 -11.84 -19.17 -19.68
N ILE A 200 -12.81 -18.51 -19.06
CA ILE A 200 -12.96 -18.38 -17.60
C ILE A 200 -13.17 -19.76 -16.98
N ALA A 201 -14.04 -20.60 -17.56
CA ALA A 201 -14.28 -21.96 -17.08
C ALA A 201 -12.99 -22.80 -17.12
N ARG A 202 -12.18 -22.67 -18.16
CA ARG A 202 -10.86 -23.32 -18.24
C ARG A 202 -9.89 -22.77 -17.19
N VAL A 203 -9.80 -21.46 -17.02
CA VAL A 203 -8.95 -20.86 -15.97
C VAL A 203 -9.34 -21.38 -14.59
N ALA A 204 -10.64 -21.44 -14.28
CA ALA A 204 -11.15 -21.98 -13.03
C ALA A 204 -10.74 -23.45 -12.84
N ALA A 205 -10.87 -24.28 -13.88
CA ALA A 205 -10.42 -25.67 -13.85
C ALA A 205 -8.91 -25.81 -13.60
N LEU A 206 -8.07 -25.04 -14.29
CA LEU A 206 -6.61 -25.04 -14.12
C LEU A 206 -6.20 -24.58 -12.70
N MET A 207 -6.95 -23.64 -12.13
CA MET A 207 -6.72 -23.16 -10.77
C MET A 207 -7.19 -24.16 -9.70
N ARG A 208 -8.19 -25.00 -9.98
CA ARG A 208 -8.65 -26.09 -9.10
C ARG A 208 -7.66 -27.27 -9.09
N ALA A 209 -7.13 -27.66 -10.25
CA ALA A 209 -6.21 -28.79 -10.40
C ALA A 209 -4.90 -28.63 -9.58
N GLY A 210 -4.40 -27.40 -9.43
CA GLY A 210 -3.18 -27.10 -8.67
C GLY A 210 -3.29 -27.20 -7.14
N SER A 211 -4.43 -27.65 -6.60
CA SER A 211 -4.74 -27.65 -5.16
C SER A 211 -4.62 -29.02 -4.47
N ARG A 212 -4.37 -30.11 -5.21
CA ARG A 212 -4.16 -31.45 -4.61
C ARG A 212 -2.69 -31.60 -4.19
N SER A 213 -2.41 -31.47 -2.90
CA SER A 213 -1.15 -31.93 -2.29
C SER A 213 -1.25 -33.45 -2.07
N PRO A 214 -0.19 -34.25 -2.29
CA PRO A 214 -0.25 -35.69 -2.10
C PRO A 214 -0.40 -36.02 -0.62
N ALA A 215 -1.35 -36.91 -0.31
CA ALA A 215 -1.59 -37.42 1.03
C ALA A 215 -0.35 -38.23 1.50
N SER A 216 0.13 -37.92 2.69
CA SER A 216 1.10 -38.72 3.43
C SER A 216 0.40 -40.00 3.86
N THR A 217 0.79 -41.12 3.24
CA THR A 217 0.50 -42.46 3.74
C THR A 217 1.38 -42.70 4.96
N ALA A 218 0.75 -42.67 6.13
CA ALA A 218 1.26 -43.33 7.32
C ALA A 218 0.83 -44.80 7.25
N THR A 219 1.79 -45.70 7.29
CA THR A 219 1.59 -47.09 7.71
C THR A 219 2.84 -47.54 8.44
N SER A 220 2.61 -48.01 9.67
CA SER A 220 3.50 -48.85 10.45
C SER A 220 3.86 -50.11 9.68
N ASP A 221 5.05 -50.66 9.90
CA ASP A 221 5.16 -51.92 10.63
C ASP A 221 6.60 -52.34 10.90
N SER A 222 6.72 -52.97 12.06
CA SER A 222 7.86 -53.62 12.70
C SER A 222 8.44 -54.79 11.90
N SER A 223 9.75 -54.99 11.99
CA SER A 223 10.45 -56.23 12.41
C SER A 223 11.81 -56.42 11.71
N GLY A 224 12.79 -56.96 12.45
CA GLY A 224 13.91 -57.72 11.88
C GLY A 224 15.30 -57.05 11.81
N ARG A 225 16.08 -57.17 12.90
CA ARG A 225 17.57 -57.22 12.89
C ARG A 225 18.03 -58.64 12.46
N PRO A 226 19.34 -58.99 12.28
CA PRO A 226 20.58 -58.19 12.25
C PRO A 226 21.62 -58.60 11.17
N GLY A 227 22.70 -57.81 11.01
CA GLY A 227 23.93 -58.23 10.34
C GLY A 227 25.08 -57.22 10.49
N ALA A 228 26.16 -57.65 11.17
CA ALA A 228 27.59 -57.26 11.17
C ALA A 228 28.08 -56.24 10.09
N SER A 229 29.10 -55.40 10.26
CA SER A 229 30.23 -55.28 11.21
C SER A 229 31.10 -54.06 10.85
N ALA A 230 31.89 -53.63 11.84
CA ALA A 230 33.24 -53.05 11.76
C ALA A 230 33.42 -51.55 11.43
N GLY A 231 34.20 -50.89 12.29
CA GLY A 231 34.87 -49.63 11.99
C GLY A 231 35.00 -48.67 13.17
N ALA A 232 35.81 -49.02 14.17
CA ALA A 232 36.16 -48.18 15.31
C ALA A 232 37.05 -46.98 14.91
N VAL A 233 36.73 -45.78 15.38
CA VAL A 233 37.71 -44.78 15.88
C VAL A 233 37.03 -43.92 16.96
N ALA A 234 37.58 -43.95 18.17
CA ALA A 234 37.45 -42.93 19.21
C ALA A 234 38.89 -42.50 19.59
N PRO A 235 39.15 -41.47 20.42
CA PRO A 235 38.22 -40.56 21.12
C PRO A 235 38.63 -39.06 21.06
N VAL A 236 37.73 -38.13 21.39
CA VAL A 236 38.12 -36.93 22.17
C VAL A 236 36.96 -36.56 23.10
N SER A 237 37.31 -36.36 24.36
CA SER A 237 36.44 -36.18 25.52
C SER A 237 35.60 -34.90 25.52
N ALA A 238 34.40 -35.06 26.08
CA ALA A 238 33.73 -34.19 27.06
C ALA A 238 33.59 -32.69 26.75
N VAL A 239 32.41 -32.31 26.27
CA VAL A 239 31.74 -31.08 26.71
C VAL A 239 30.41 -31.47 27.31
N SER A 240 30.23 -31.10 28.58
CA SER A 240 29.04 -31.35 29.40
C SER A 240 27.76 -30.99 28.65
N ALA A 241 26.79 -31.91 28.68
CA ALA A 241 25.44 -31.65 28.22
C ALA A 241 24.87 -30.44 28.97
N PRO A 242 24.28 -29.45 28.28
CA PRO A 242 23.54 -28.40 28.95
C PRO A 242 22.37 -29.03 29.69
N ALA A 243 22.18 -28.62 30.95
CA ALA A 243 21.05 -29.01 31.77
C ALA A 243 19.73 -28.86 31.00
N PRO A 244 18.74 -29.73 31.25
CA PRO A 244 17.42 -29.59 30.64
C PRO A 244 16.88 -28.19 30.91
N SER A 245 16.50 -27.52 29.81
CA SER A 245 15.88 -26.20 29.79
C SER A 245 14.78 -26.11 30.86
N PRO A 246 14.74 -25.02 31.66
CA PRO A 246 13.66 -24.83 32.62
C PRO A 246 12.33 -24.89 31.87
N ALA A 247 11.38 -25.62 32.45
CA ALA A 247 10.02 -25.76 31.96
C ALA A 247 9.53 -24.45 31.35
N ALA A 248 9.03 -24.50 30.11
CA ALA A 248 8.52 -23.35 29.38
C ALA A 248 7.59 -22.56 30.30
N ALA A 249 8.06 -21.43 30.81
CA ALA A 249 7.27 -20.53 31.63
C ALA A 249 6.01 -20.23 30.83
N ALA A 250 4.84 -20.48 31.42
CA ALA A 250 3.57 -20.19 30.79
C ALA A 250 3.60 -18.73 30.33
N MET A 251 3.37 -18.53 29.03
CA MET A 251 3.42 -17.20 28.43
C MET A 251 2.40 -16.30 29.14
N PRO A 252 2.77 -15.07 29.54
CA PRO A 252 1.87 -14.19 30.27
C PRO A 252 0.63 -13.88 29.42
N GLU A 253 -0.56 -13.93 30.02
CA GLU A 253 -1.80 -13.59 29.30
C GLU A 253 -1.89 -12.10 28.96
N ARG A 254 -1.18 -11.26 29.73
CA ARG A 254 -1.21 -9.81 29.62
C ARG A 254 0.13 -9.21 30.00
N PHE A 255 0.42 -8.05 29.44
CA PHE A 255 1.52 -7.20 29.89
C PHE A 255 1.18 -5.73 29.66
N ASP A 256 1.81 -4.86 30.45
CA ASP A 256 1.67 -3.42 30.32
C ASP A 256 2.96 -2.80 29.77
N VAL A 257 2.79 -1.75 28.97
CA VAL A 257 3.88 -0.88 28.54
C VAL A 257 3.71 0.46 29.20
N GLU A 258 4.69 0.85 30.01
CA GLU A 258 4.75 2.18 30.60
C GLU A 258 5.09 3.23 29.53
N LEU A 259 4.39 4.36 29.61
CA LEU A 259 4.62 5.51 28.76
C LEU A 259 5.40 6.57 29.53
N ARG A 260 6.50 7.02 28.95
CA ARG A 260 7.46 7.91 29.61
C ARG A 260 7.65 9.19 28.81
N TYR A 261 7.98 10.26 29.51
CA TYR A 261 8.47 11.50 28.94
C TYR A 261 10.00 11.47 28.86
N SER A 262 10.59 12.29 27.98
CA SER A 262 12.05 12.39 27.89
C SER A 262 12.68 13.08 29.10
N SER A 263 11.91 13.86 29.85
CA SER A 263 12.31 14.52 31.09
C SER A 263 11.10 14.88 31.95
N GLU A 264 11.32 15.15 33.24
CA GLU A 264 10.27 15.67 34.14
C GLU A 264 9.73 17.03 33.68
N ARG A 265 10.60 17.87 33.10
CA ARG A 265 10.18 19.17 32.53
C ARG A 265 9.17 18.98 31.40
N GLU A 266 9.45 18.04 30.48
CA GLU A 266 8.54 17.75 29.37
C GLU A 266 7.25 17.09 29.89
N GLU A 267 7.31 16.26 30.93
CA GLU A 267 6.09 15.78 31.61
C GLU A 267 5.24 16.94 32.11
N GLN A 268 5.85 17.91 32.80
CA GLN A 268 5.17 19.08 33.34
C GLN A 268 4.51 19.91 32.22
N ASP A 269 5.23 20.19 31.14
CA ASP A 269 4.74 20.98 30.00
C ASP A 269 3.54 20.29 29.33
N TYR A 270 3.63 18.98 29.10
CA TYR A 270 2.62 18.22 28.39
C TYR A 270 1.39 17.89 29.23
N ARG A 271 1.55 17.65 30.53
CA ARG A 271 0.44 17.40 31.47
C ARG A 271 -0.16 18.69 32.04
N GLY A 272 0.58 19.79 32.09
CA GLY A 272 0.15 21.01 32.79
C GLY A 272 -0.02 20.79 34.30
N ARG A 273 0.81 19.91 34.87
CA ARG A 273 0.81 19.48 36.28
C ARG A 273 2.24 19.30 36.75
N ALA A 274 2.49 19.39 38.06
CA ALA A 274 3.81 19.06 38.59
C ALA A 274 4.15 17.58 38.27
N PRO A 275 5.41 17.24 37.95
CA PRO A 275 5.82 15.87 37.67
C PRO A 275 5.42 14.90 38.79
N GLY A 276 4.97 13.69 38.43
CA GLY A 276 4.57 12.67 39.42
C GLY A 276 3.22 12.91 40.12
N THR A 277 2.54 14.02 39.85
CA THR A 277 1.18 14.28 40.40
C THR A 277 0.16 13.25 39.89
N LEU A 278 0.28 12.87 38.62
CA LEU A 278 -0.55 11.85 37.99
C LEU A 278 0.24 10.55 37.82
N PRO A 279 -0.40 9.38 37.99
CA PRO A 279 0.28 8.12 37.80
C PRO A 279 0.86 7.99 36.38
N THR A 280 1.91 7.18 36.23
CA THR A 280 2.47 6.86 34.92
C THR A 280 1.42 6.18 34.05
N THR A 281 1.18 6.70 32.85
CA THR A 281 0.23 6.11 31.92
C THR A 281 0.77 4.79 31.37
N LYS A 282 -0.11 3.81 31.20
CA LYS A 282 0.23 2.48 30.66
C LYS A 282 -0.65 2.12 29.48
N ILE A 283 -0.10 1.35 28.54
CA ILE A 283 -0.86 0.63 27.52
C ILE A 283 -0.85 -0.84 27.88
N GLY A 284 -2.00 -1.37 28.29
CA GLY A 284 -2.18 -2.79 28.50
C GLY A 284 -2.35 -3.54 27.18
N TYR A 285 -1.81 -4.75 27.11
CA TYR A 285 -1.96 -5.67 26.00
C TYR A 285 -2.48 -7.02 26.48
N VAL A 286 -3.43 -7.57 25.73
CA VAL A 286 -3.81 -8.98 25.84
C VAL A 286 -3.00 -9.77 24.83
N ILE A 287 -2.36 -10.84 25.29
CA ILE A 287 -1.63 -11.77 24.44
C ILE A 287 -2.59 -12.89 24.07
N GLU A 288 -2.99 -12.92 22.80
CA GLU A 288 -3.89 -13.93 22.27
C GLU A 288 -3.14 -14.78 21.24
N PRO A 289 -3.38 -16.10 21.17
CA PRO A 289 -3.00 -16.87 20.00
C PRO A 289 -3.58 -16.21 18.75
N LEU A 290 -2.78 -16.11 17.70
CA LEU A 290 -3.27 -15.59 16.43
C LEU A 290 -4.36 -16.53 15.91
N SER A 291 -5.61 -16.12 16.04
CA SER A 291 -6.75 -16.83 15.49
C SER A 291 -6.84 -16.56 13.99
N ALA A 292 -7.51 -17.45 13.27
CA ALA A 292 -7.88 -17.14 11.91
C ALA A 292 -8.75 -15.88 11.91
N SER A 293 -8.50 -14.98 10.97
CA SER A 293 -9.21 -13.69 10.87
C SER A 293 -10.72 -13.83 10.63
N LEU A 294 -11.22 -15.05 10.47
CA LEU A 294 -12.62 -15.42 10.29
C LEU A 294 -12.89 -16.71 11.07
N GLU A 295 -14.00 -16.75 11.78
CA GLU A 295 -14.49 -17.91 12.51
C GLU A 295 -14.65 -19.12 11.56
N GLY A 296 -14.28 -20.31 12.02
CA GLY A 296 -14.33 -21.55 11.22
C GLY A 296 -13.24 -21.72 10.15
N ARG A 297 -12.29 -20.79 10.00
CA ARG A 297 -11.14 -20.98 9.11
C ARG A 297 -9.90 -21.46 9.86
N THR A 298 -9.08 -22.27 9.19
CA THR A 298 -7.78 -22.68 9.70
C THR A 298 -6.74 -21.58 9.48
N LEU A 299 -5.91 -21.37 10.49
CA LEU A 299 -4.78 -20.46 10.42
C LEU A 299 -3.78 -20.96 9.36
N ARG A 300 -3.15 -20.04 8.62
CA ARG A 300 -2.09 -20.44 7.67
C ARG A 300 -0.95 -21.10 8.46
N LYS A 301 -0.41 -22.23 7.97
CA LYS A 301 0.77 -22.90 8.58
C LYS A 301 1.93 -21.95 8.90
N SER A 302 2.22 -20.98 8.02
CA SER A 302 3.29 -19.98 8.27
C SER A 302 3.01 -18.98 9.40
N ARG A 303 1.79 -19.02 9.95
CA ARG A 303 1.28 -18.19 11.04
C ARG A 303 0.88 -19.02 12.25
N GLU A 304 0.99 -20.34 12.17
CA GLU A 304 0.78 -21.27 13.27
C GLU A 304 1.77 -20.98 14.41
N GLY A 305 1.28 -21.00 15.65
CA GLY A 305 2.07 -20.63 16.83
C GLY A 305 2.39 -19.14 16.95
N ARG A 306 1.90 -18.26 16.07
CA ARG A 306 2.08 -16.81 16.23
C ARG A 306 1.08 -16.24 17.24
N LEU A 307 1.47 -15.10 17.81
CA LEU A 307 0.71 -14.37 18.81
C LEU A 307 0.23 -13.04 18.26
N VAL A 308 -0.86 -12.52 18.83
CA VAL A 308 -1.36 -11.17 18.64
C VAL A 308 -1.28 -10.46 19.99
N LEU A 309 -0.64 -9.29 19.98
CA LEU A 309 -0.63 -8.38 21.12
C LEU A 309 -1.72 -7.35 20.84
N ARG A 310 -2.90 -7.53 21.46
CA ARG A 310 -4.04 -6.63 21.26
C ARG A 310 -4.01 -5.54 22.33
N PRO A 311 -3.89 -4.26 21.95
CA PRO A 311 -3.95 -3.17 22.91
C PRO A 311 -5.35 -3.09 23.54
N GLN A 312 -5.39 -2.90 24.84
CA GLN A 312 -6.63 -2.69 25.60
C GLN A 312 -7.01 -1.21 25.52
N ILE A 313 -7.70 -0.84 24.44
CA ILE A 313 -8.17 0.53 24.18
C ILE A 313 -9.53 0.46 23.48
N ASP A 314 -10.47 1.34 23.85
CA ASP A 314 -11.74 1.45 23.16
C ASP A 314 -11.76 2.72 22.30
N LEU A 315 -11.36 2.59 21.03
CA LEU A 315 -11.28 3.72 20.12
C LEU A 315 -12.63 4.40 19.87
N ARG A 316 -13.74 3.66 19.94
CA ARG A 316 -15.07 4.21 19.62
C ARG A 316 -15.65 4.95 20.81
N ARG A 317 -15.50 4.36 22.00
CA ARG A 317 -15.98 4.93 23.25
C ARG A 317 -15.11 6.09 23.71
N ASP A 318 -13.79 5.93 23.73
CA ASP A 318 -12.91 6.85 24.44
C ASP A 318 -12.43 8.03 23.58
N TYR A 319 -12.53 7.94 22.25
CA TYR A 319 -11.93 8.91 21.33
C TYR A 319 -12.88 9.43 20.24
N ARG A 320 -12.61 10.67 19.80
CA ARG A 320 -13.10 11.28 18.57
C ARG A 320 -11.92 11.41 17.60
N ILE A 321 -12.11 10.92 16.37
CA ILE A 321 -11.10 10.98 15.31
C ILE A 321 -11.60 11.95 14.24
N CYS A 322 -10.78 12.95 13.93
CA CYS A 322 -11.00 13.90 12.84
C CYS A 322 -9.91 13.71 11.79
N THR A 323 -10.27 13.87 10.52
CA THR A 323 -9.31 13.83 9.41
C THR A 323 -9.51 15.05 8.54
N LEU A 324 -8.41 15.73 8.23
CA LEU A 324 -8.40 16.94 7.44
C LEU A 324 -7.22 16.92 6.46
N ILE A 325 -7.37 17.63 5.35
CA ILE A 325 -6.23 17.98 4.51
C ILE A 325 -5.64 19.25 5.13
N ASP A 326 -4.43 19.18 5.67
CA ASP A 326 -3.78 20.35 6.29
C ASP A 326 -3.13 21.21 5.22
N ARG A 327 -2.50 20.58 4.22
CA ARG A 327 -1.83 21.28 3.12
C ARG A 327 -2.04 20.59 1.79
N MET A 328 -2.05 21.39 0.74
CA MET A 328 -2.02 20.94 -0.64
C MET A 328 -1.03 21.78 -1.43
N VAL A 329 -0.22 21.14 -2.26
CA VAL A 329 0.61 21.83 -3.25
C VAL A 329 0.08 21.50 -4.62
N ILE A 330 -0.26 22.53 -5.40
CA ILE A 330 -0.58 22.41 -6.82
C ILE A 330 0.54 23.03 -7.65
N LEU A 331 0.75 22.48 -8.84
CA LEU A 331 1.67 23.04 -9.83
C LEU A 331 0.84 23.69 -10.93
N VAL A 332 1.18 24.93 -11.24
CA VAL A 332 0.49 25.74 -12.25
C VAL A 332 1.53 26.34 -13.17
N THR A 333 1.30 26.24 -14.47
CA THR A 333 2.02 27.01 -15.49
C THR A 333 1.11 28.15 -15.95
N THR A 334 1.64 29.36 -16.06
CA THR A 334 0.89 30.54 -16.48
C THR A 334 1.21 30.90 -17.93
N ARG A 335 0.26 31.52 -18.65
CA ARG A 335 0.47 31.95 -20.05
C ARG A 335 1.28 33.24 -20.13
N THR A 336 1.10 34.14 -19.16
CA THR A 336 1.84 35.41 -19.09
C THR A 336 2.88 35.35 -17.99
N ARG A 337 4.05 35.93 -18.25
CA ARG A 337 5.12 36.06 -17.26
C ARG A 337 4.66 36.86 -16.05
N THR A 338 4.96 36.36 -14.86
CA THR A 338 4.69 37.01 -13.58
C THR A 338 5.75 36.64 -12.54
N THR A 339 5.62 37.08 -11.30
CA THR A 339 6.50 36.67 -10.20
C THR A 339 5.71 36.00 -9.09
N HIS A 340 6.37 35.12 -8.31
CA HIS A 340 5.72 34.47 -7.17
C HIS A 340 5.16 35.49 -6.16
N ARG A 341 5.85 36.64 -5.97
CA ARG A 341 5.41 37.73 -5.09
C ARG A 341 4.16 38.42 -5.60
N ASP A 342 4.08 38.67 -6.91
CA ASP A 342 2.93 39.34 -7.51
C ASP A 342 1.71 38.43 -7.53
N LEU A 343 1.87 37.14 -7.82
CA LEU A 343 0.81 36.15 -7.66
C LEU A 343 0.33 36.06 -6.21
N GLN A 344 1.23 36.04 -5.24
CA GLN A 344 0.86 35.97 -3.82
C GLN A 344 0.07 37.21 -3.39
N LYS A 345 0.52 38.41 -3.80
CA LYS A 345 -0.20 39.67 -3.57
C LYS A 345 -1.56 39.69 -4.26
N LEU A 346 -1.63 39.18 -5.49
CA LEU A 346 -2.86 39.10 -6.27
C LEU A 346 -3.91 38.23 -5.56
N LEU A 347 -3.55 37.01 -5.14
CA LEU A 347 -4.43 36.11 -4.41
C LEU A 347 -4.88 36.73 -3.08
N THR A 348 -3.94 37.29 -2.30
CA THR A 348 -4.26 37.95 -1.04
C THR A 348 -5.23 39.11 -1.25
N ARG A 349 -5.02 39.95 -2.26
CA ARG A 349 -5.85 41.13 -2.53
C ARG A 349 -7.25 40.76 -3.06
N ARG A 350 -7.35 39.75 -3.93
CA ARG A 350 -8.61 39.41 -4.62
C ARG A 350 -9.53 38.54 -3.78
N ILE A 351 -8.96 37.59 -3.03
CA ILE A 351 -9.73 36.56 -2.33
C ILE A 351 -9.36 36.41 -0.85
N GLY A 352 -8.46 37.25 -0.33
CA GLY A 352 -8.06 37.20 1.08
C GLY A 352 -7.26 35.95 1.46
N VAL A 353 -6.78 35.18 0.49
CA VAL A 353 -6.07 33.92 0.75
C VAL A 353 -4.57 34.15 0.73
N ALA A 354 -3.92 33.90 1.86
CA ALA A 354 -2.47 33.84 1.96
C ALA A 354 -1.97 32.44 1.55
N CYS A 355 -1.46 32.34 0.33
CA CYS A 355 -0.73 31.15 -0.14
C CYS A 355 0.78 31.38 -0.03
N TYR A 356 1.55 30.30 0.10
CA TYR A 356 2.98 30.33 -0.22
C TYR A 356 3.14 29.92 -1.68
N ILE A 357 3.88 30.71 -2.46
CA ILE A 357 4.09 30.46 -3.88
C ILE A 357 5.59 30.44 -4.15
N GLU A 358 6.05 29.40 -4.82
CA GLU A 358 7.44 29.24 -5.25
C GLU A 358 7.51 29.23 -6.78
N ASP A 359 8.48 29.94 -7.34
CA ASP A 359 8.81 29.78 -8.76
C ASP A 359 9.73 28.57 -8.92
N ARG A 360 9.26 27.55 -9.64
CA ARG A 360 9.97 26.27 -9.81
C ARG A 360 11.28 26.40 -10.57
N ALA A 361 11.45 27.46 -11.36
CA ALA A 361 12.70 27.72 -12.08
C ALA A 361 13.80 28.33 -11.17
N LEU A 362 13.43 28.84 -9.99
CA LEU A 362 14.36 29.47 -9.03
C LEU A 362 14.87 28.51 -7.94
N ILE A 363 14.43 27.25 -7.95
CA ILE A 363 14.78 26.28 -6.90
C ILE A 363 16.25 25.88 -7.04
N GLY A 364 17.09 26.43 -6.16
CA GLY A 364 18.53 26.18 -6.11
C GLY A 364 18.94 24.94 -5.31
N ARG A 365 20.25 24.66 -5.29
CA ARG A 365 20.84 23.69 -4.36
C ARG A 365 20.71 24.23 -2.94
N GLY A 366 19.88 23.61 -2.11
CA GLY A 366 19.64 24.03 -0.71
C GLY A 366 18.18 24.25 -0.34
N ALA A 367 17.23 24.02 -1.25
CA ALA A 367 15.82 23.93 -0.87
C ALA A 367 15.61 22.86 0.20
N THR A 368 14.88 23.20 1.26
CA THR A 368 14.51 22.31 2.37
C THR A 368 13.01 21.97 2.30
N GLY A 369 12.57 20.90 2.96
CA GLY A 369 11.15 20.53 2.98
C GLY A 369 10.59 20.11 1.62
N TRP A 370 9.30 20.39 1.39
CA TRP A 370 8.57 19.97 0.20
C TRP A 370 9.10 20.60 -1.10
N GLN A 371 9.71 21.78 -1.03
CA GLN A 371 10.26 22.49 -2.19
C GLN A 371 11.42 21.71 -2.84
N SER A 372 12.18 20.96 -2.03
CA SER A 372 13.31 20.15 -2.51
C SER A 372 12.89 19.07 -3.52
N ARG A 373 11.61 18.71 -3.53
CA ARG A 373 11.03 17.63 -4.33
C ARG A 373 10.29 18.12 -5.57
N LEU A 374 10.13 19.43 -5.74
CA LEU A 374 9.37 19.96 -6.85
C LEU A 374 10.00 19.52 -8.17
N PRO A 375 9.21 18.98 -9.12
CA PRO A 375 9.75 18.59 -10.41
C PRO A 375 10.32 19.84 -11.09
N LYS A 376 11.54 19.73 -11.59
CA LYS A 376 12.16 20.80 -12.36
C LYS A 376 11.33 21.05 -13.63
N PRO A 377 11.07 22.30 -14.01
CA PRO A 377 10.54 22.60 -15.33
C PRO A 377 11.47 22.05 -16.42
N ASP A 378 10.92 21.76 -17.60
CA ASP A 378 11.72 21.29 -18.73
C ASP A 378 12.84 22.28 -19.09
N ALA A 379 13.95 21.76 -19.60
CA ALA A 379 15.07 22.58 -20.05
C ALA A 379 14.62 23.48 -21.22
N GLY A 380 14.45 24.77 -20.95
CA GLY A 380 13.99 25.75 -21.94
C GLY A 380 13.01 26.79 -21.40
N TRP A 381 12.48 26.61 -20.19
CA TRP A 381 11.53 27.54 -19.61
C TRP A 381 12.20 28.54 -18.65
N ASP A 382 11.92 29.83 -18.89
CA ASP A 382 12.40 30.94 -18.09
C ASP A 382 11.63 31.08 -16.75
N THR A 383 12.23 31.81 -15.81
CA THR A 383 11.57 32.20 -14.56
C THR A 383 10.32 33.02 -14.82
N GLY A 384 9.32 32.83 -13.95
CA GLY A 384 8.08 33.60 -13.94
C GLY A 384 6.89 32.95 -14.65
N TYR A 385 6.98 31.67 -15.01
CA TYR A 385 5.89 30.93 -15.64
C TYR A 385 5.39 29.74 -14.81
N HIS A 386 6.27 29.08 -14.04
CA HIS A 386 5.95 27.83 -13.34
C HIS A 386 5.93 28.01 -11.84
N PHE A 387 4.78 27.78 -11.24
CA PHE A 387 4.58 28.03 -9.83
C PHE A 387 4.14 26.76 -9.11
N ALA A 388 4.69 26.57 -7.92
CA ALA A 388 4.12 25.67 -6.93
C ALA A 388 3.36 26.50 -5.90
N VAL A 389 2.07 26.25 -5.76
CA VAL A 389 1.18 26.98 -4.86
C VAL A 389 0.82 26.08 -3.69
N LEU A 390 1.34 26.41 -2.50
CA LEU A 390 1.00 25.74 -1.26
C LEU A 390 -0.22 26.42 -0.61
N ILE A 391 -1.27 25.62 -0.45
CA ILE A 391 -2.57 25.99 0.07
C ILE A 391 -2.73 25.34 1.44
N GLN A 392 -2.95 26.16 2.47
CA GLN A 392 -3.26 25.71 3.83
C GLN A 392 -4.77 25.49 3.98
N GLU A 393 -5.14 24.41 4.67
CA GLU A 393 -6.52 23.95 4.89
C GLU A 393 -7.33 24.05 3.58
N PRO A 394 -6.92 23.31 2.53
CA PRO A 394 -7.55 23.42 1.23
C PRO A 394 -9.01 22.97 1.28
N GLU A 395 -9.89 23.82 0.78
CA GLU A 395 -11.29 23.52 0.50
C GLU A 395 -11.56 23.65 -0.99
N ALA A 396 -12.53 22.90 -1.52
CA ALA A 396 -12.88 22.96 -2.95
C ALA A 396 -13.20 24.39 -3.42
N ARG A 397 -13.90 25.18 -2.59
CA ARG A 397 -14.20 26.60 -2.88
C ARG A 397 -12.95 27.47 -2.90
N LYS A 398 -12.05 27.30 -1.92
CA LYS A 398 -10.78 28.03 -1.82
C LYS A 398 -9.88 27.74 -3.03
N LEU A 399 -9.75 26.46 -3.40
CA LEU A 399 -9.00 26.03 -4.57
C LEU A 399 -9.58 26.60 -5.87
N ALA A 400 -10.90 26.50 -6.07
CA ALA A 400 -11.57 27.05 -7.24
C ALA A 400 -11.36 28.56 -7.37
N ALA A 401 -11.43 29.30 -6.26
CA ALA A 401 -11.18 30.75 -6.24
C ALA A 401 -9.73 31.10 -6.61
N ILE A 402 -8.75 30.36 -6.07
CA ILE A 402 -7.33 30.53 -6.44
C ILE A 402 -7.14 30.32 -7.94
N LEU A 403 -7.63 29.20 -8.48
CA LEU A 403 -7.49 28.88 -9.90
C LEU A 403 -8.19 29.90 -10.80
N SER A 404 -9.37 30.36 -10.41
CA SER A 404 -10.13 31.37 -11.17
C SER A 404 -9.39 32.71 -11.24
N VAL A 405 -8.74 33.13 -10.14
CA VAL A 405 -7.96 34.38 -10.11
C VAL A 405 -6.71 34.27 -10.98
N ILE A 406 -6.01 33.13 -10.95
CA ILE A 406 -4.82 32.92 -11.80
C ILE A 406 -5.22 32.88 -13.27
N GLU A 407 -6.25 32.09 -13.62
CA GLU A 407 -6.77 32.00 -15.00
C GLU A 407 -7.21 33.36 -15.52
N GLY A 408 -7.98 34.11 -14.72
CA GLY A 408 -8.54 35.39 -15.16
C GLY A 408 -7.53 36.53 -15.35
N VAL A 409 -6.35 36.46 -14.73
CA VAL A 409 -5.34 37.55 -14.79
C VAL A 409 -4.12 37.16 -15.61
N HIS A 410 -3.61 35.94 -15.41
CA HIS A 410 -2.36 35.49 -16.04
C HIS A 410 -2.56 34.34 -17.04
N GLY A 411 -3.76 33.73 -17.05
CA GLY A 411 -4.05 32.52 -17.80
C GLY A 411 -3.29 31.30 -17.26
N ILE A 412 -3.91 30.13 -17.29
CA ILE A 412 -3.28 28.84 -17.01
C ILE A 412 -2.96 28.17 -18.34
N ASP A 413 -1.73 27.69 -18.47
CA ASP A 413 -1.27 26.90 -19.60
C ASP A 413 -1.19 25.42 -19.19
N GLY A 414 -1.88 24.56 -19.94
CA GLY A 414 -1.96 23.13 -19.65
C GLY A 414 -2.81 22.75 -18.43
N LEU A 415 -2.51 21.59 -17.84
CA LEU A 415 -3.20 21.05 -16.68
C LEU A 415 -2.60 21.56 -15.38
N VAL A 416 -3.44 21.67 -14.35
CA VAL A 416 -3.00 21.91 -12.97
C VAL A 416 -2.69 20.55 -12.33
N ASP A 417 -1.45 20.35 -11.93
CA ASP A 417 -1.04 19.10 -11.31
C ASP A 417 -1.14 19.17 -9.80
N LEU A 418 -1.70 18.13 -9.19
CA LEU A 418 -1.64 17.92 -7.74
C LEU A 418 -0.28 17.30 -7.39
N PHE A 419 0.54 18.02 -6.63
CA PHE A 419 1.88 17.57 -6.27
C PHE A 419 1.95 16.92 -4.88
N LEU A 420 1.35 17.55 -3.88
CA LEU A 420 1.42 17.10 -2.49
C LEU A 420 0.06 17.27 -1.81
N ILE A 421 -0.29 16.30 -0.96
CA ILE A 421 -1.39 16.41 0.00
C ILE A 421 -0.86 15.97 1.37
N GLU A 422 -0.91 16.87 2.34
CA GLU A 422 -0.67 16.57 3.74
C GLU A 422 -2.00 16.17 4.40
N LEU A 423 -2.17 14.89 4.72
CA LEU A 423 -3.33 14.37 5.44
C LEU A 423 -3.03 14.33 6.94
N SER A 424 -3.82 15.08 7.70
CA SER A 424 -3.73 15.14 9.15
C SER A 424 -4.87 14.36 9.80
N ILE A 425 -4.52 13.49 10.75
CA ILE A 425 -5.45 12.73 11.59
C ILE A 425 -5.28 13.21 13.02
N ASP A 426 -6.32 13.86 13.53
CA ASP A 426 -6.41 14.32 14.91
C ASP A 426 -7.20 13.31 15.73
N VAL A 427 -6.62 12.80 16.81
CA VAL A 427 -7.30 11.93 17.77
C VAL A 427 -7.40 12.64 19.11
N LEU A 428 -8.64 12.94 19.50
CA LEU A 428 -8.98 13.64 20.73
C LEU A 428 -9.71 12.69 21.68
N PRO A 429 -9.49 12.78 23.00
CA PRO A 429 -10.41 12.18 23.98
C PRO A 429 -11.84 12.69 23.76
N ARG A 430 -12.85 11.88 24.07
CA ARG A 430 -14.23 12.38 24.13
C ARG A 430 -14.43 13.29 25.35
N GLY A 431 -15.35 14.26 25.20
CA GLY A 431 -15.52 15.37 26.14
C GLY A 431 -16.23 15.04 27.45
N ASP A 432 -16.63 13.79 27.67
CA ASP A 432 -17.21 13.26 28.90
C ASP A 432 -16.15 12.87 29.95
N ALA A 433 -14.89 12.72 29.54
CA ALA A 433 -13.77 12.41 30.43
C ALA A 433 -13.32 13.63 31.27
N SER A 434 -12.89 13.38 32.50
CA SER A 434 -12.27 14.41 33.37
C SER A 434 -10.95 14.93 32.78
N ALA A 435 -10.47 16.11 33.21
CA ALA A 435 -9.23 16.69 32.69
C ALA A 435 -8.01 15.75 32.84
N ASP A 436 -7.90 15.05 33.97
CA ASP A 436 -6.81 14.12 34.23
C ASP A 436 -6.96 12.83 33.39
N GLU A 437 -8.19 12.37 33.20
CA GLU A 437 -8.48 11.24 32.31
C GLU A 437 -8.18 11.56 30.84
N GLN A 438 -8.48 12.78 30.38
CA GLN A 438 -8.13 13.24 29.04
C GLN A 438 -6.62 13.22 28.80
N ILE A 439 -5.81 13.55 29.82
CA ILE A 439 -4.34 13.44 29.77
C ILE A 439 -3.93 11.98 29.54
N HIS A 440 -4.44 11.05 30.37
CA HIS A 440 -4.14 9.62 30.24
C HIS A 440 -4.60 9.03 28.90
N LEU A 441 -5.81 9.36 28.45
CA LEU A 441 -6.34 8.91 27.16
C LEU A 441 -5.46 9.41 26.02
N ARG A 442 -5.02 10.68 26.04
CA ARG A 442 -4.13 11.24 25.03
C ARG A 442 -2.76 10.55 25.03
N GLU A 443 -2.15 10.37 26.19
CA GLU A 443 -0.87 9.66 26.31
C GLU A 443 -0.98 8.22 25.78
N ARG A 444 -2.05 7.48 26.13
CA ARG A 444 -2.31 6.11 25.64
C ARG A 444 -2.39 6.05 24.13
N ILE A 445 -3.16 6.94 23.51
CA ILE A 445 -3.33 6.92 22.06
C ILE A 445 -2.04 7.36 21.36
N VAL A 446 -1.33 8.39 21.82
CA VAL A 446 0.00 8.76 21.27
C VAL A 446 0.95 7.57 21.33
N GLY A 447 1.13 6.98 22.51
CA GLY A 447 2.02 5.85 22.71
C GLY A 447 1.64 4.65 21.85
N LEU A 448 0.35 4.43 21.63
CA LEU A 448 -0.15 3.40 20.72
C LEU A 448 0.18 3.74 19.27
N LEU A 449 -0.15 4.94 18.79
CA LEU A 449 0.11 5.36 17.41
C LEU A 449 1.60 5.27 17.07
N GLN A 450 2.48 5.73 17.98
CA GLN A 450 3.94 5.67 17.79
C GLN A 450 4.46 4.22 17.69
N ARG A 451 3.81 3.25 18.34
CA ARG A 451 4.16 1.82 18.28
C ARG A 451 3.55 1.11 17.06
N GLN A 452 2.61 1.75 16.37
CA GLN A 452 2.01 1.21 15.17
C GLN A 452 2.82 1.61 13.93
N HIS A 453 3.13 0.64 13.08
CA HIS A 453 3.79 0.88 11.81
C HIS A 453 2.75 0.91 10.68
N TRP A 454 2.27 2.11 10.36
CA TRP A 454 1.13 2.40 9.48
C TRP A 454 1.34 2.08 7.99
N ALA A 455 2.58 2.13 7.54
CA ALA A 455 2.95 1.84 6.15
C ALA A 455 4.04 0.76 6.07
N PRO A 456 3.93 -0.17 5.10
CA PRO A 456 4.99 -1.12 4.81
C PRO A 456 6.20 -0.38 4.24
N ALA A 457 7.43 -0.83 4.56
CA ALA A 457 8.67 -0.22 4.10
C ALA A 457 8.70 0.02 2.57
N SER A 458 8.20 -0.92 1.79
CA SER A 458 8.07 -0.80 0.32
C SER A 458 7.27 0.40 -0.19
N LYS A 459 6.51 1.08 0.67
CA LYS A 459 5.74 2.29 0.34
C LYS A 459 6.45 3.58 0.76
N LEU A 460 7.55 3.46 1.50
CA LEU A 460 8.36 4.55 2.02
C LEU A 460 9.72 4.67 1.32
N THR A 461 10.00 3.78 0.36
CA THR A 461 11.23 3.75 -0.43
C THR A 461 10.87 3.72 -1.91
N GLN A 462 11.30 4.71 -2.68
CA GLN A 462 11.14 4.70 -4.14
C GLN A 462 12.47 4.65 -4.89
N SER A 463 13.52 5.31 -4.37
CA SER A 463 14.79 5.36 -5.07
C SER A 463 15.68 4.16 -4.70
N ALA A 464 16.37 3.60 -5.71
CA ALA A 464 17.39 2.56 -5.49
C ALA A 464 18.65 3.10 -4.78
N GLU A 465 18.77 4.43 -4.68
CA GLU A 465 19.91 5.15 -4.10
C GLU A 465 19.70 5.48 -2.62
N THR A 466 18.46 5.44 -2.14
CA THR A 466 18.13 5.71 -0.73
C THR A 466 18.65 4.56 0.12
N LEU A 467 19.44 4.86 1.15
CA LEU A 467 19.82 3.88 2.15
C LEU A 467 18.53 3.31 2.75
N THR A 468 18.26 2.02 2.52
CA THR A 468 17.03 1.35 2.95
C THR A 468 16.73 1.52 4.44
N GLY A 469 17.75 1.79 5.26
CA GLY A 469 17.55 2.17 6.66
C GLY A 469 16.81 3.50 6.86
N ASN A 470 17.04 4.57 6.09
CA ASN A 470 16.52 5.92 6.41
C ASN A 470 14.98 6.02 6.52
N ILE A 471 14.26 5.02 6.00
CA ILE A 471 12.81 4.92 6.07
C ILE A 471 12.28 4.46 7.44
N ASP A 472 13.13 3.90 8.31
CA ASP A 472 12.65 3.37 9.59
C ASP A 472 12.25 4.49 10.55
N ALA A 473 11.54 4.09 11.60
CA ALA A 473 11.02 5.01 12.58
C ALA A 473 12.15 5.67 13.39
N ARG A 474 12.11 6.99 13.48
CA ARG A 474 13.00 7.82 14.30
C ARG A 474 12.16 8.73 15.18
N GLN A 475 12.52 8.80 16.45
CA GLN A 475 11.93 9.75 17.38
C GLN A 475 12.81 11.01 17.46
N VAL A 476 12.16 12.16 17.48
CA VAL A 476 12.77 13.47 17.69
C VAL A 476 12.17 14.06 18.94
N TYR A 477 12.98 14.30 19.96
CA TYR A 477 12.57 14.81 21.26
C TYR A 477 13.60 15.79 21.81
N ARG A 478 13.25 16.54 22.86
CA ARG A 478 14.19 17.39 23.58
C ARG A 478 14.70 16.65 24.81
N ASP A 479 16.01 16.66 24.98
CA ASP A 479 16.64 16.19 26.21
C ASP A 479 16.61 17.28 27.30
N ASP A 480 17.14 16.97 28.48
CA ASP A 480 17.24 17.91 29.60
C ASP A 480 18.00 19.21 29.25
N ASN A 481 18.88 19.16 28.24
CA ASN A 481 19.62 20.32 27.73
C ASN A 481 18.82 21.14 26.70
N ALA A 482 17.53 20.83 26.52
CA ALA A 482 16.64 21.42 25.53
C ALA A 482 17.12 21.26 24.07
N LYS A 483 18.09 20.38 23.80
CA LYS A 483 18.60 20.14 22.46
C LYS A 483 17.71 19.11 21.77
N ALA A 484 17.31 19.40 20.54
CA ALA A 484 16.62 18.42 19.72
C ALA A 484 17.54 17.22 19.45
N THR A 485 17.14 16.06 19.95
CA THR A 485 17.83 14.79 19.79
C THR A 485 17.02 13.92 18.84
N THR A 486 17.69 13.36 17.82
CA THR A 486 17.08 12.40 16.87
C THR A 486 17.64 11.02 17.14
N ARG A 487 16.77 10.02 17.27
CA ARG A 487 17.17 8.63 17.54
C ARG A 487 16.29 7.65 16.77
N TYR A 488 16.90 6.64 16.16
CA TYR A 488 16.14 5.51 15.60
C TYR A 488 15.52 4.67 16.72
N LEU A 489 14.32 4.13 16.47
CA LEU A 489 13.60 3.30 17.43
C LEU A 489 14.41 2.06 17.83
N PHE A 490 15.11 1.46 16.87
CA PHE A 490 16.09 0.40 17.10
C PHE A 490 17.48 0.90 16.72
N SER A 491 18.42 0.85 17.67
CA SER A 491 19.75 1.45 17.50
C SER A 491 20.52 0.80 16.36
N ARG A 492 21.07 1.60 15.46
CA ARG A 492 21.90 1.11 14.36
C ARG A 492 23.37 1.15 14.71
N SER A 493 24.04 0.02 14.52
CA SER A 493 25.50 -0.05 14.50
C SER A 493 26.03 0.28 13.10
N GLU A 494 27.32 0.59 12.99
CA GLU A 494 27.97 0.90 11.71
C GLU A 494 27.74 -0.20 10.65
N GLY A 495 27.82 -1.47 11.06
CA GLY A 495 27.58 -2.63 10.20
C GLY A 495 26.12 -2.84 9.78
N THR A 496 25.14 -2.25 10.47
CA THR A 496 23.70 -2.43 10.18
C THR A 496 23.01 -1.13 9.74
N ARG A 497 23.76 -0.03 9.57
CA ARG A 497 23.22 1.30 9.27
C ARG A 497 22.35 1.38 8.01
N HIS A 498 22.64 0.52 7.04
CA HIS A 498 21.97 0.44 5.76
C HIS A 498 20.75 -0.50 5.77
N LEU A 499 20.58 -1.31 6.82
CA LEU A 499 19.51 -2.31 6.91
C LEU A 499 18.26 -1.72 7.56
N SER A 500 17.11 -1.95 6.92
CA SER A 500 15.80 -1.55 7.44
C SER A 500 15.33 -2.50 8.53
N ASP A 501 14.55 -2.00 9.46
CA ASP A 501 13.79 -2.82 10.43
C ASP A 501 12.79 -3.75 9.75
N ALA A 502 12.40 -3.46 8.50
CA ALA A 502 11.56 -4.34 7.70
C ALA A 502 12.29 -5.63 7.25
N ASP A 503 13.63 -5.65 7.29
CA ASP A 503 14.44 -6.80 6.93
C ASP A 503 14.64 -7.77 8.12
N ILE A 504 13.62 -7.93 8.97
CA ILE A 504 13.66 -8.76 10.20
C ILE A 504 13.98 -10.24 9.98
N ASP A 505 13.90 -10.70 8.74
CA ASP A 505 14.35 -12.03 8.32
C ASP A 505 15.88 -12.17 8.36
N ARG A 506 16.62 -11.05 8.34
CA ARG A 506 18.08 -11.01 8.51
C ARG A 506 18.46 -11.18 9.99
N PRO A 507 19.40 -12.09 10.32
CA PRO A 507 19.82 -12.32 11.71
C PRO A 507 20.35 -11.06 12.40
N GLU A 508 21.07 -10.19 11.70
CA GLU A 508 21.67 -8.98 12.29
C GLU A 508 20.60 -7.95 12.67
N VAL A 509 19.56 -7.81 11.83
CA VAL A 509 18.41 -6.92 12.11
C VAL A 509 17.60 -7.47 13.28
N ARG A 510 17.39 -8.78 13.33
CA ARG A 510 16.69 -9.42 14.46
C ARG A 510 17.46 -9.26 15.76
N ALA A 511 18.77 -9.52 15.75
CA ALA A 511 19.63 -9.33 16.91
C ALA A 511 19.59 -7.88 17.39
N ARG A 512 19.61 -6.91 16.47
CA ARG A 512 19.46 -5.48 16.76
C ARG A 512 18.13 -5.12 17.42
N ILE A 513 17.02 -5.64 16.90
CA ILE A 513 15.66 -5.36 17.44
C ILE A 513 15.47 -5.99 18.82
N LEU A 514 16.08 -7.16 19.04
CA LEU A 514 16.03 -7.88 20.32
C LEU A 514 17.12 -7.44 21.31
N ASP A 515 18.03 -6.53 20.92
CA ASP A 515 19.11 -6.07 21.80
C ASP A 515 18.50 -5.26 22.97
N PRO A 516 18.75 -5.66 24.22
CA PRO A 516 18.23 -4.98 25.41
C PRO A 516 18.87 -3.60 25.65
N LYS A 517 19.90 -3.18 24.89
CA LYS A 517 20.51 -1.86 25.04
C LYS A 517 19.46 -0.75 24.89
N ALA A 518 19.33 0.06 25.96
CA ALA A 518 18.36 1.12 26.20
C ALA A 518 18.33 2.25 25.14
N SER A 519 17.88 1.89 23.94
CA SER A 519 17.47 2.79 22.86
C SER A 519 16.00 2.75 22.55
N SER A 520 15.29 1.86 23.22
CA SER A 520 13.91 1.47 23.00
C SER A 520 12.90 2.31 23.78
N ASP A 521 13.36 3.22 24.64
CA ASP A 521 12.45 4.14 25.33
C ASP A 521 11.83 5.07 24.30
N LEU A 522 10.54 4.85 24.06
CA LEU A 522 9.73 5.63 23.15
C LEU A 522 8.98 6.67 23.97
N PHE A 523 9.42 7.91 23.85
CA PHE A 523 8.87 9.01 24.65
C PHE A 523 7.57 9.55 24.06
N VAL A 524 6.56 9.78 24.89
CA VAL A 524 5.26 10.29 24.42
C VAL A 524 5.36 11.72 23.89
N ASN A 525 6.27 12.55 24.41
CA ASN A 525 6.53 13.89 23.89
C ASN A 525 7.41 13.91 22.62
N ALA A 526 7.90 12.75 22.15
CA ALA A 526 8.66 12.70 20.93
C ALA A 526 7.76 12.81 19.69
N THR A 527 8.24 13.53 18.67
CA THR A 527 7.71 13.39 17.32
C THR A 527 8.34 12.17 16.66
N LEU A 528 7.53 11.17 16.34
CA LEU A 528 8.00 9.99 15.61
C LEU A 528 7.86 10.25 14.11
N TYR A 529 8.95 10.18 13.37
CA TYR A 529 8.97 10.21 11.91
C TYR A 529 9.24 8.82 11.35
N LYS A 530 8.60 8.49 10.23
CA LYS A 530 8.86 7.28 9.44
C LYS A 530 8.82 7.63 7.96
N GLY A 531 9.75 7.10 7.17
CA GLY A 531 10.03 7.59 5.82
C GLY A 531 10.99 8.78 5.82
N GLU A 532 11.59 9.09 4.68
CA GLU A 532 12.58 10.15 4.54
C GLU A 532 11.94 11.45 4.02
N GLU A 533 12.48 12.60 4.42
CA GLU A 533 11.96 13.93 4.03
C GLU A 533 12.08 14.21 2.53
N ALA A 534 12.79 13.38 1.76
CA ALA A 534 12.84 13.45 0.30
C ALA A 534 11.93 12.44 -0.43
N GLU A 535 11.25 11.53 0.28
CA GLU A 535 10.49 10.42 -0.33
C GLU A 535 8.98 10.69 -0.41
N ASP A 536 8.32 10.16 -1.44
CA ASP A 536 6.88 10.31 -1.76
C ASP A 536 5.90 10.08 -0.61
N VAL A 537 6.30 9.35 0.43
CA VAL A 537 5.47 9.16 1.62
C VAL A 537 6.29 9.37 2.87
N SER A 538 5.84 10.32 3.68
CA SER A 538 6.36 10.61 5.01
C SER A 538 5.23 10.41 6.02
N ILE A 539 5.55 9.89 7.21
CA ILE A 539 4.59 9.77 8.31
C ILE A 539 5.21 10.44 9.53
N SER A 540 4.46 11.33 10.18
CA SER A 540 4.84 11.86 11.48
C SER A 540 3.74 11.63 12.51
N ILE A 541 4.12 11.40 13.76
CA ILE A 541 3.21 11.22 14.90
C ILE A 541 3.70 12.11 16.02
N GLN A 542 2.82 12.96 16.54
CA GLN A 542 3.15 13.96 17.55
C GLN A 542 2.10 13.95 18.66
N HIS A 543 2.57 14.14 19.89
CA HIS A 543 1.73 14.60 20.99
C HIS A 543 1.60 16.13 20.87
N LYS A 544 0.48 16.60 20.33
CA LYS A 544 0.34 18.00 19.93
C LYS A 544 -0.24 18.83 21.08
N ILE A 545 0.59 19.71 21.63
CA ILE A 545 0.23 20.63 22.73
C ILE A 545 0.30 22.11 22.35
N ALA A 546 0.83 22.43 21.16
CA ALA A 546 0.93 23.77 20.62
C ALA A 546 0.78 23.73 19.10
N ASP A 547 0.26 24.82 18.53
CA ASP A 547 0.16 25.05 17.09
C ASP A 547 1.08 26.21 16.66
N ARG A 548 1.70 26.10 15.48
CA ARG A 548 2.47 27.20 14.87
C ARG A 548 1.55 27.99 13.94
N ARG A 549 0.71 28.86 14.50
CA ARG A 549 -0.35 29.55 13.74
C ARG A 549 -0.32 31.08 13.83
N ASN A 550 0.85 31.71 13.92
CA ASN A 550 1.00 33.09 13.46
C ASN A 550 1.84 33.16 12.18
N PRO A 551 1.20 33.14 10.99
CA PRO A 551 1.90 33.22 9.70
C PRO A 551 2.76 34.48 9.56
N ALA A 552 2.42 35.57 10.27
CA ALA A 552 3.12 36.84 10.21
C ALA A 552 4.26 36.98 11.24
N LYS A 553 4.21 36.26 12.37
CA LYS A 553 5.17 36.42 13.48
C LYS A 553 5.94 35.16 13.87
N GLN A 554 5.63 34.01 13.26
CA GLN A 554 6.20 32.70 13.61
C GLN A 554 6.11 32.36 15.12
N THR A 555 5.08 32.85 15.82
CA THR A 555 4.89 32.57 17.26
C THR A 555 4.13 31.27 17.49
N HIS A 556 4.52 30.55 18.55
CA HIS A 556 3.82 29.38 19.08
C HIS A 556 2.53 29.82 19.79
N VAL A 557 1.45 29.06 19.59
CA VAL A 557 0.21 29.18 20.36
C VAL A 557 0.03 27.88 21.11
N ASP A 558 0.08 27.94 22.44
CA ASP A 558 -0.20 26.78 23.29
C ASP A 558 -1.68 26.43 23.18
N LEU A 559 -1.96 25.13 23.04
CA LEU A 559 -3.30 24.62 22.93
C LEU A 559 -3.90 24.44 24.32
N ASP A 560 -5.14 24.87 24.46
CA ASP A 560 -5.96 24.56 25.62
C ASP A 560 -6.10 23.03 25.77
N LEU A 561 -6.29 22.55 26.99
CA LEU A 561 -6.36 21.11 27.28
C LEU A 561 -7.36 20.36 26.38
N SER A 562 -8.47 21.01 26.03
CA SER A 562 -9.52 20.46 25.16
C SER A 562 -9.13 20.33 23.68
N GLU A 563 -8.10 21.06 23.24
CA GLU A 563 -7.57 21.08 21.87
C GLU A 563 -6.26 20.28 21.73
N ARG A 564 -5.62 19.93 22.85
CA ARG A 564 -4.45 19.04 22.89
C ARG A 564 -4.84 17.66 22.41
N ARG A 565 -4.04 17.08 21.50
CA ARG A 565 -4.44 15.89 20.75
C ARG A 565 -3.26 15.02 20.36
N ALA A 566 -3.53 13.78 19.99
CA ALA A 566 -2.57 13.00 19.21
C ALA A 566 -2.75 13.36 17.74
N PHE A 567 -1.63 13.63 17.08
CA PHE A 567 -1.59 14.11 15.72
C PHE A 567 -0.78 13.12 14.88
N ALA A 568 -1.36 12.62 13.80
CA ALA A 568 -0.66 11.79 12.84
C ALA A 568 -0.78 12.40 11.45
N VAL A 569 0.36 12.67 10.81
CA VAL A 569 0.43 13.22 9.46
C VAL A 569 0.92 12.16 8.51
N ARG A 570 0.34 12.18 7.32
CA ARG A 570 0.91 11.52 6.15
C ARG A 570 1.06 12.54 5.03
N ASP A 571 2.31 12.76 4.64
CA ASP A 571 2.69 13.58 3.49
C ASP A 571 2.83 12.72 2.24
#